data_AF-A0A820A6Z0-F1
#
_entry.id   AF-A0A820A6Z0-F1
#
_cell.length_a   1.000
_cell.length_b   1.000
_cell.length_c   1.000
_cell.angle_alpha   90.00
_cell.angle_beta   90.00
_cell.angle_gamma   90.00
#
_symmetry.space_group_name_H-M   'P 1'
#
loop_
_entity.id
_entity.type
_entity.pdbx_description
1 polymer ?
#
loop_
_entity_poly.entity_id
_entity_poly.type
_entity_poly.pdbx_seq_one_letter_code
_entity_poly.pdbx_strand_id
1 'polypeptide(L)' 'MPVLEVDGVKLPQSMSIARFLAKQFNLAGKDNLEQAKVDTVVDTMIDAMDKLGPIRRQADEAKK' A
#
# COMPACT_ATOMS: atom_id res chain seq x y z
N MET A 1 9.25 -5.64 -7.75
CA MET A 1 8.15 -6.05 -6.86
C MET A 1 8.74 -6.50 -5.53
N PRO A 2 8.27 -5.98 -4.39
CA PRO A 2 8.78 -6.38 -3.07
C PRO A 2 8.20 -7.73 -2.61
N VAL A 3 8.94 -8.46 -1.78
CA VAL A 3 8.49 -9.69 -1.12
C VAL A 3 8.94 -9.66 0.34
N LEU A 4 8.02 -9.95 1.28
CA LEU A 4 8.33 -10.16 2.70
C LEU A 4 8.25 -11.66 3.02
N GLU A 5 9.19 -12.19 3.79
CA GLU A 5 9.14 -13.57 4.29
C GLU A 5 8.94 -13.55 5.81
N VAL A 6 7.92 -14.26 6.30
CA VAL A 6 7.58 -14.37 7.73
C VAL A 6 7.41 -15.86 8.04
N ASP A 7 8.23 -16.40 8.93
CA ASP A 7 8.21 -17.83 9.31
C ASP A 7 8.22 -18.79 8.12
N GLY A 8 9.00 -18.47 7.09
CA GLY A 8 9.10 -19.25 5.84
C GLY A 8 7.94 -19.03 4.86
N VAL A 9 6.95 -18.20 5.18
CA VAL A 9 5.84 -17.83 4.29
C VAL A 9 6.17 -16.55 3.54
N LYS A 10 6.08 -16.58 2.21
CA LYS A 10 6.37 -15.44 1.33
C LYS A 10 5.10 -14.64 1.00
N LEU A 11 5.14 -13.33 1.24
CA LEU A 11 4.11 -12.34 0.94
C LEU A 11 4.62 -11.40 -0.17
N PRO A 12 4.15 -11.54 -1.43
CA PRO A 12 4.71 -10.82 -2.58
C PRO A 12 4.00 -9.50 -2.94
N GLN A 13 2.94 -9.12 -2.23
CA GLN A 13 2.12 -7.94 -2.55
C GLN A 13 2.41 -6.80 -1.58
N SER A 14 2.89 -5.66 -2.09
CA SER A 14 3.32 -4.50 -1.29
C SER A 14 2.26 -4.04 -0.28
N MET A 15 1.00 -3.96 -0.70
CA MET A 15 -0.08 -3.53 0.18
C MET A 15 -0.47 -4.58 1.21
N SER A 16 -0.39 -5.87 0.85
CA SER A 16 -0.59 -6.96 1.82
C SER A 16 0.51 -6.99 2.87
N ILE A 17 1.76 -6.72 2.47
CA ILE A 17 2.91 -6.56 3.38
C ILE A 17 2.66 -5.39 4.34
N ALA A 18 2.27 -4.23 3.80
CA ALA A 18 2.01 -3.03 4.61
C ALA A 18 0.88 -3.26 5.63
N ARG A 19 -0.25 -3.86 5.22
CA ARG A 19 -1.35 -4.19 6.14
C ARG A 19 -0.96 -5.23 7.18
N PHE A 20 -0.17 -6.24 6.80
CA PHE A 20 0.36 -7.23 7.74
C PHE A 20 1.19 -6.56 8.84
N LEU A 21 2.17 -5.72 8.45
CA LEU A 21 3.02 -5.01 9.40
C LEU A 21 2.22 -3.99 10.23
N ALA A 22 1.26 -3.29 9.64
CA ALA A 22 0.39 -2.37 10.37
C ALA A 22 -0.36 -3.07 11.50
N LYS A 23 -0.82 -4.31 11.30
CA LYS A 23 -1.42 -5.12 12.37
C LYS A 23 -0.42 -5.52 13.44
N GLN A 24 0.77 -5.97 13.06
CA GLN A 24 1.83 -6.37 13.99
C GLN A 24 2.27 -5.23 14.91
N PHE A 25 2.28 -3.99 14.40
CA PHE A 25 2.73 -2.81 15.14
C PHE A 25 1.59 -1.93 15.69
N ASN A 26 0.35 -2.42 15.72
CA ASN A 26 -0.82 -1.69 16.22
C ASN A 26 -1.09 -0.34 15.51
N LEU A 27 -0.79 -0.28 14.21
CA LEU A 27 -1.03 0.87 13.33
C LEU A 27 -2.28 0.71 12.45
N ALA A 28 -2.98 -0.42 12.55
CA ALA A 28 -4.14 -0.75 11.73
C ALA A 28 -5.49 -0.34 12.37
N GLY A 29 -5.49 0.44 13.46
CA GLY A 29 -6.71 0.74 14.24
C GLY A 29 -6.98 -0.30 15.34
N LYS A 30 -7.88 0.04 16.27
CA LYS A 30 -8.16 -0.76 17.48
C LYS A 30 -9.24 -1.80 17.27
N ASP A 31 -10.11 -1.59 16.28
CA ASP A 31 -11.20 -2.50 15.94
C ASP A 31 -11.37 -2.60 14.41
N ASN A 32 -12.28 -3.47 13.99
CA ASN A 32 -12.54 -3.73 12.57
C ASN A 32 -13.03 -2.48 11.81
N LEU A 33 -13.73 -1.56 12.48
CA LEU A 33 -14.27 -0.36 11.86
C LEU A 33 -13.19 0.71 11.70
N GLU A 34 -12.32 0.89 12.70
CA GLU A 34 -11.14 1.74 12.60
C GLU A 34 -10.18 1.22 11.52
N GLN A 35 -9.98 -0.10 11.44
CA GLN A 35 -9.17 -0.70 10.38
C GLN A 35 -9.76 -0.41 8.99
N ALA A 36 -11.08 -0.58 8.82
CA ALA A 36 -11.74 -0.27 7.56
C ALA A 36 -11.55 1.20 7.14
N LYS A 37 -11.54 2.13 8.10
CA LYS A 37 -11.26 3.56 7.83
C LYS A 37 -9.82 3.79 7.39
N VAL A 38 -8.85 3.16 8.05
CA VAL A 38 -7.43 3.22 7.64
C VAL A 38 -7.25 2.66 6.23
N ASP A 39 -7.80 1.49 5.97
CA ASP A 39 -7.75 0.85 4.65
C ASP A 39 -8.39 1.75 3.57
N THR A 40 -9.54 2.37 3.87
CA THR A 40 -10.20 3.32 2.95
C THR A 40 -9.30 4.50 2.59
N VAL A 41 -8.59 5.10 3.56
CA VAL A 41 -7.67 6.23 3.31
C VAL A 41 -6.53 5.80 2.40
N VAL A 42 -5.92 4.65 2.70
CA VAL A 42 -4.80 4.10 1.92
C VAL A 42 -5.22 3.78 0.49
N ASP A 43 -6.36 3.10 0.30
CA ASP A 43 -6.86 2.72 -1.01
C ASP A 43 -7.24 3.98 -1.84
N THR A 44 -7.82 5.00 -1.20
CA THR A 44 -8.10 6.29 -1.85
C THR A 44 -6.81 6.98 -2.34
N MET A 45 -5.73 6.92 -1.55
CA MET A 45 -4.43 7.48 -1.97
C MET A 45 -3.84 6.70 -3.14
N ILE A 46 -3.97 5.37 -3.16
CA ILE A 46 -3.49 4.52 -4.26
C ILE A 46 -4.25 4.85 -5.54
N ASP A 47 -5.58 4.91 -5.48
CA ASP A 47 -6.42 5.27 -6.63
C ASP A 47 -6.05 6.66 -7.18
N ALA A 48 -5.77 7.62 -6.29
CA ALA A 48 -5.32 8.95 -6.69
C ALA A 48 -3.94 8.90 -7.36
N MET A 49 -2.98 8.16 -6.79
CA MET A 49 -1.64 7.97 -7.35
C MET A 49 -1.67 7.28 -8.70
N ASP A 50 -2.51 6.27 -8.89
CA ASP A 50 -2.65 5.55 -10.16
C ASP A 50 -3.23 6.45 -11.25
N LYS A 51 -4.20 7.30 -10.90
CA LYS A 51 -4.74 8.34 -11.80
C LYS A 51 -3.72 9.42 -12.16
N LEU A 52 -2.78 9.74 -11.26
CA LEU A 52 -1.67 10.68 -11.48
C LEU A 52 -0.45 10.02 -12.15
N GLY A 53 -0.37 8.69 -12.13
CA GLY A 53 0.67 7.88 -12.74
C GLY A 53 0.99 8.20 -14.22
N PRO A 54 -0.01 8.41 -15.11
CA PRO A 54 0.27 8.81 -16.50
C PRO A 54 0.95 10.18 -16.59
N ILE A 55 0.60 11.14 -15.74
CA ILE A 55 1.24 12.46 -15.70
C ILE A 55 2.71 12.34 -15.28
N ARG A 56 2.98 11.50 -14.27
CA ARG A 56 4.34 11.24 -13.80
C ARG A 56 5.21 10.53 -14.85
N ARG A 57 4.67 9.52 -15.56
CA ARG A 57 5.41 8.84 -16.64
C ARG A 57 5.69 9.76 -17.83
N GLN A 58 4.72 10.57 -18.24
CA GLN A 58 4.91 11.54 -19.33
C GLN A 58 5.97 12.59 -18.99
N ALA A 59 6.04 13.05 -17.73
CA ALA A 59 7.09 13.97 -17.29
C ALA A 59 8.50 13.35 -17.27
N ASP A 60 8.63 12.06 -16.96
CA ASP A 60 9.90 11.33 -17.05
C ASP A 60 10.33 11.05 -18.50
N GLU A 61 9.38 10.79 -19.41
CA GLU A 61 9.67 10.61 -20.84
C GLU A 61 10.07 11.92 -21.53
N ALA A 62 9.47 13.06 -21.16
CA ALA A 62 9.83 14.38 -21.72
C ALA A 62 11.19 14.92 -21.24
N LYS A 63 11.79 14.29 -20.20
CA LYS A 63 13.11 14.64 -19.66
C LYS A 63 14.25 13.78 -20.25
N LYS A 64 13.95 12.88 -21.18
CA LYS A 64 14.90 11.99 -21.83
C LYS A 64 15.20 12.46 -23.25
#